data_AF-A0A1G9K0L5-F1
#
_entry.id   AF-A0A1G9K0L5-F1
#
_cell.length_a   1.000
_cell.length_b   1.000
_cell.length_c   1.000
_cell.angle_alpha   90.00
_cell.angle_beta   90.00
_cell.angle_gamma   90.00
#
_symmetry.space_group_name_H-M   'P 1'
#
loop_
_entity.id
_entity.type
_entity.pdbx_description
1 polymer ?
#
loop_
_entity_poly.entity_id
_entity_poly.type
_entity_poly.pdbx_seq_one_letter_code
_entity_poly.pdbx_strand_id
1 'polypeptide(L)' 'RAELQIAIGSLIARFPTLRLAVAEEELRRPEGMLVHGIASLPVTW' A
#
# COMPACT_ATOMS: atom_id res chain seq x y z
N ARG A 1 -13.66 7.81 -6.73
CA ARG A 1 -13.04 7.07 -7.87
C ARG A 1 -11.84 7.82 -8.47
N ALA A 2 -11.96 9.12 -8.76
CA ALA A 2 -10.87 9.91 -9.35
C ALA A 2 -9.57 9.85 -8.52
N GLU A 3 -9.66 10.02 -7.20
CA GLU A 3 -8.51 9.98 -6.29
C GLU A 3 -7.70 8.69 -6.42
N LEU A 4 -8.38 7.53 -6.43
CA LEU A 4 -7.72 6.23 -6.55
C LEU A 4 -7.01 6.06 -7.89
N GLN A 5 -7.64 6.53 -8.98
CA GLN A 5 -7.04 6.47 -10.32
C GLN A 5 -5.78 7.33 -10.41
N ILE A 6 -5.84 8.55 -9.87
CA ILE A 6 -4.70 9.48 -9.87
C ILE A 6 -3.58 8.96 -8.98
N ALA A 7 -3.90 8.53 -7.75
CA ALA A 7 -2.92 8.07 -6.78
C ALA A 7 -2.18 6.82 -7.27
N ILE A 8 -2.91 5.78 -7.69
CA ILE A 8 -2.30 4.53 -8.14
C ILE A 8 -1.53 4.73 -9.45
N GLY A 9 -2.10 5.47 -10.40
CA GLY A 9 -1.44 5.76 -11.67
C GLY A 9 -0.13 6.53 -11.48
N SER A 10 -0.15 7.58 -10.66
CA SER A 10 1.04 8.40 -10.38
C SER A 10 2.10 7.63 -9.61
N LEU A 11 1.69 6.79 -8.64
CA LEU A 11 2.61 5.99 -7.84
C LEU A 11 3.42 5.01 -8.70
N ILE A 12 2.73 4.25 -9.56
CA ILE A 12 3.38 3.27 -10.45
C ILE A 12 4.28 3.98 -11.48
N ALA A 13 3.84 5.10 -12.03
CA ALA A 13 4.64 5.88 -12.98
C ALA A 13 5.93 6.43 -12.33
N ARG A 14 5.87 6.83 -11.05
CA ARG A 14 7.00 7.41 -10.33
C ARG A 14 7.99 6.37 -9.82
N PHE A 15 7.50 5.19 -9.43
CA PHE A 15 8.25 4.11 -8.79
C PHE A 15 7.99 2.77 -9.50
N PRO A 16 8.60 2.54 -10.68
CA PRO A 16 8.31 1.36 -11.50
C PRO A 16 8.75 0.03 -10.85
N THR A 17 9.68 0.08 -9.91
CA THR A 17 10.24 -1.06 -9.16
C THR A 17 9.67 -1.20 -7.75
N LEU A 18 8.58 -0.47 -7.45
CA LEU A 18 7.94 -0.48 -6.13
C LEU A 18 7.57 -1.91 -5.70
N ARG A 19 8.00 -2.29 -4.51
CA ARG A 19 7.75 -3.60 -3.89
C ARG A 19 7.62 -3.47 -2.39
N LEU A 20 7.06 -4.48 -1.74
CA LEU A 20 7.05 -4.58 -0.27
C LEU A 20 8.49 -4.64 0.25
N ALA A 21 8.72 -3.93 1.35
CA ALA A 21 10.01 -3.94 2.06
C ALA A 21 10.15 -5.16 3.00
N VAL A 22 9.04 -5.83 3.30
CA VAL A 22 8.89 -6.94 4.24
C VAL A 22 8.08 -8.07 3.59
N ALA A 23 8.06 -9.26 4.18
CA ALA A 23 7.20 -10.34 3.72
C ALA A 23 5.72 -10.00 3.98
N GLU A 24 4.79 -10.62 3.23
CA GLU A 24 3.35 -10.29 3.33
C GLU A 24 2.79 -10.62 4.72
N GLU A 25 3.30 -11.67 5.35
CA GLU A 25 2.88 -12.17 6.65
C GLU A 25 3.24 -11.19 7.79
N GLU A 26 4.21 -10.30 7.56
CA GLU A 26 4.65 -9.27 8.51
C GLU A 26 3.76 -8.01 8.47
N LEU A 27 2.82 -7.92 7.52
CA LEU A 27 1.93 -6.78 7.40
C LEU A 27 0.93 -6.73 8.55
N ARG A 28 1.09 -5.71 9.40
CA ARG A 28 0.17 -5.47 10.51
C ARG A 28 -1.18 -4.99 10.00
N ARG A 29 -2.25 -5.66 10.42
CA ARG A 29 -3.64 -5.24 10.20
C ARG A 29 -4.17 -4.58 11.47
N PRO A 30 -4.88 -3.45 11.35
CA PRO A 30 -5.46 -2.81 12.52
C PRO A 30 -6.60 -3.68 13.07
N GLU A 31 -6.57 -3.93 14.37
CA GLU A 31 -7.63 -4.64 15.08
C GLU A 31 -8.82 -3.70 15.33
N GLY A 32 -10.05 -4.24 15.33
CA GLY A 32 -11.25 -3.48 15.67
C GLY A 32 -11.74 -2.47 14.63
N MET A 33 -11.16 -2.45 13.43
CA MET A 33 -11.62 -1.58 12.34
C MET A 33 -12.75 -2.22 11.53
N LEU A 34 -13.82 -1.44 11.26
CA LEU A 34 -14.93 -1.85 10.38
C LEU A 34 -14.53 -1.92 8.90
N VAL A 35 -13.47 -1.21 8.52
CA VAL A 35 -12.95 -1.16 7.16
C VAL A 35 -11.65 -1.95 7.09
N HIS A 36 -11.55 -2.85 6.11
CA HIS A 36 -10.32 -3.59 5.86
C HIS A 36 -9.20 -2.64 5.42
N GLY A 37 -8.07 -2.74 6.11
CA GLY A 37 -6.87 -1.97 5.81
C GLY A 37 -5.63 -2.61 6.41
N ILE A 38 -4.50 -1.95 6.20
CA ILE A 38 -3.21 -2.29 6.79
C ILE A 38 -2.74 -1.11 7.61
N ALA A 39 -2.20 -1.38 8.79
CA ALA A 39 -1.73 -0.35 9.72
C ALA A 39 -0.46 0.31 9.20
N SER A 40 0.35 -0.45 8.45
CA SER A 40 1.57 0.03 7.79
C SER A 40 1.78 -0.73 6.49
N LEU A 41 2.24 -0.02 5.46
CA LEU A 41 2.65 -0.59 4.17
C LEU A 41 4.13 -0.24 3.91
N PRO A 42 5.09 -0.99 4.48
CA PRO A 42 6.51 -0.77 4.22
C PRO A 42 6.84 -1.08 2.77
N VAL A 43 7.40 -0.11 2.04
CA VAL A 43 7.74 -0.25 0.62
C VAL A 43 9.18 0.20 0.36
N THR A 44 9.74 -0.34 -0.71
CA THR A 44 11.00 0.10 -1.31
C THR A 44 10.79 0.24 -2.81
N TRP A 45 11.53 1.13 -3.44
CA TRP A 45 11.43 1.44 -4.86
C TRP A 45 12.81 1.58 -5.48
#